data_AF-T1JND4-F1
#
_entry.id   AF-T1JND4-F1
#
_cell.length_a   1.000
_cell.length_b   1.000
_cell.length_c   1.000
_cell.angle_alpha   90.00
_cell.angle_beta   90.00
_cell.angle_gamma   90.00
#
_symmetry.space_group_name_H-M   'P 1'
#
loop_
_entity.id
_entity.type
_entity.pdbx_description
1 polymer ?
#
loop_
_entity_poly.entity_id
_entity_poly.type
_entity_poly.pdbx_seq_one_letter_code
_entity_poly.pdbx_strand_id
1 'polypeptide(L)'
;MRTRLVSSQDGRALASTFNIKYIETSVGINHHVDELLVGALAQIRLKQKGRGKITWPPSFQKASFRVRRIFRRMIGKDEPPAPCDILNAL
;
A
#
# COMPACT_ATOMS: atom_id res chain seq x y z
N MET A 1 14.02 -30.69 -7.15
CA MET A 1 12.76 -29.96 -7.38
C MET A 1 12.20 -29.54 -6.03
N ARG A 2 11.99 -28.24 -5.77
CA ARG A 2 11.38 -27.77 -4.52
C ARG A 2 9.86 -27.97 -4.64
N THR A 3 9.29 -28.79 -3.78
CA THR A 3 7.83 -28.98 -3.74
C THR A 3 7.15 -27.77 -3.12
N ARG A 4 5.94 -27.47 -3.58
CA ARG A 4 5.12 -26.40 -3.05
C ARG A 4 4.57 -26.83 -1.69
N LEU A 5 4.94 -26.11 -0.63
CA LEU A 5 4.44 -26.34 0.73
C LEU A 5 3.17 -25.54 1.05
N VAL A 6 2.92 -24.46 0.32
CA VAL A 6 1.80 -23.55 0.54
C VAL A 6 1.02 -23.40 -0.77
N SER A 7 -0.29 -23.64 -0.72
CA SER A 7 -1.13 -23.48 -1.90
C SER A 7 -1.29 -22.00 -2.24
N SER A 8 -1.50 -21.69 -3.53
CA SER A 8 -1.76 -20.31 -3.95
C SER A 8 -3.05 -19.77 -3.33
N GLN A 9 -4.00 -20.64 -2.99
CA GLN A 9 -5.26 -20.28 -2.36
C GLN A 9 -5.05 -19.81 -0.92
N ASP A 10 -4.19 -20.50 -0.16
CA ASP A 10 -3.84 -20.09 1.21
C ASP A 10 -3.10 -18.75 1.20
N GLY A 11 -2.19 -18.55 0.25
CA GLY A 11 -1.48 -17.28 0.07
C GLY A 11 -2.43 -16.12 -0.22
N ARG A 12 -3.42 -16.32 -1.10
CA ARG A 12 -4.47 -15.33 -1.40
C ARG A 12 -5.38 -15.08 -0.21
N ALA A 13 -5.78 -16.11 0.51
CA ALA A 13 -6.64 -15.99 1.69
C ALA A 13 -5.96 -15.12 2.76
N LEU A 14 -4.67 -15.38 3.04
CA LEU A 14 -3.89 -14.60 4.00
C LEU A 14 -3.77 -13.14 3.56
N ALA A 15 -3.51 -12.89 2.28
CA ALA A 15 -3.42 -11.54 1.74
C ALA A 15 -4.74 -10.77 1.87
N SER A 16 -5.87 -11.44 1.65
CA SER A 16 -7.21 -10.87 1.87
C SER A 16 -7.44 -10.51 3.33
N THR A 17 -7.03 -11.38 4.27
CA THR A 17 -7.17 -11.13 5.72
C THR A 17 -6.41 -9.88 6.17
N PHE A 18 -5.22 -9.65 5.60
CA PHE A 18 -4.38 -8.50 5.96
C PHE A 18 -4.54 -7.28 5.04
N ASN A 19 -5.45 -7.33 4.06
CA ASN A 19 -5.63 -6.27 3.04
C ASN A 19 -4.32 -5.89 2.32
N ILE A 20 -3.51 -6.90 1.97
CA ILE A 20 -2.24 -6.75 1.24
C ILE A 20 -2.34 -7.34 -0.17
N LYS A 21 -1.44 -6.94 -1.07
CA LYS A 21 -1.37 -7.48 -2.43
C LYS A 21 -0.57 -8.79 -2.44
N TYR A 22 -1.07 -9.79 -3.17
CA TYR A 22 -0.43 -11.09 -3.35
C TYR A 22 0.03 -11.29 -4.79
N ILE A 23 1.24 -11.81 -4.97
CA ILE A 23 1.78 -12.25 -6.25
C ILE A 23 2.78 -13.38 -6.01
N GLU A 24 2.68 -14.45 -6.79
CA GLU A 24 3.68 -15.53 -6.79
C GLU A 24 4.74 -15.23 -7.85
N THR A 25 5.98 -14.98 -7.42
CA THR A 25 7.11 -14.62 -8.28
C THR A 25 8.23 -15.64 -8.13
N SER A 26 8.94 -15.94 -9.22
CA SER A 26 10.16 -16.76 -9.19
C SER A 26 11.27 -16.10 -10.02
N VAL A 27 12.34 -15.70 -9.36
CA VAL A 27 13.49 -15.03 -10.00
C VAL A 27 14.28 -16.00 -10.89
N GLY A 28 14.39 -17.27 -10.49
CA GLY A 28 15.19 -18.26 -11.23
C GLY A 28 14.65 -18.61 -12.62
N ILE A 29 13.37 -18.33 -12.89
CA ILE A 29 12.72 -18.52 -14.18
C ILE A 29 12.10 -17.22 -14.71
N ASN A 30 12.47 -16.07 -14.12
CA ASN A 30 11.96 -14.75 -14.45
C ASN A 30 10.41 -14.66 -14.54
N HIS A 31 9.70 -15.32 -13.63
CA HIS A 31 8.24 -15.33 -13.58
C HIS A 31 7.71 -14.23 -12.66
N HIS A 32 6.84 -13.37 -13.17
CA HIS A 32 6.16 -12.28 -12.44
C HIS A 32 7.07 -11.25 -11.76
N VAL A 33 8.29 -11.04 -12.29
CA VAL A 33 9.24 -10.09 -11.72
C VAL A 33 8.84 -8.66 -12.06
N ASP A 34 8.48 -8.41 -13.31
CA ASP A 34 8.09 -7.08 -13.80
C ASP A 34 6.79 -6.62 -13.13
N GLU A 35 5.79 -7.50 -13.03
CA GLU A 35 4.51 -7.25 -12.40
C GLU A 35 4.64 -6.96 -10.91
N LEU A 36 5.61 -7.59 -10.23
CA LEU A 36 5.92 -7.30 -8.83
C LEU A 36 6.48 -5.87 -8.69
N LEU A 37 7.43 -5.49 -9.55
CA LEU A 37 8.09 -4.18 -9.48
C LEU A 37 7.14 -3.05 -9.86
N VAL A 38 6.39 -3.20 -10.96
CA VAL A 38 5.36 -2.24 -11.40
C VAL A 38 4.27 -2.13 -10.33
N GLY A 39 3.83 -3.27 -9.77
CA GLY A 39 2.82 -3.32 -8.71
C GLY A 39 3.27 -2.60 -7.44
N ALA A 40 4.52 -2.80 -7.00
CA ALA A 40 5.08 -2.12 -5.84
C ALA A 40 5.14 -0.60 -6.04
N LEU A 41 5.61 -0.14 -7.20
CA LEU A 41 5.67 1.28 -7.54
C LEU A 41 4.27 1.91 -7.58
N ALA A 42 3.28 1.22 -8.16
CA ALA A 42 1.89 1.69 -8.18
C ALA A 42 1.33 1.86 -6.76
N GLN A 43 1.57 0.89 -5.87
CA GLN A 43 1.12 0.96 -4.47
C GLN A 43 1.77 2.11 -3.70
N ILE A 44 3.06 2.38 -3.93
CA ILE A 44 3.74 3.55 -3.35
C ILE A 44 3.08 4.85 -3.81
N ARG A 45 2.80 4.99 -5.11
CA ARG A 45 2.16 6.18 -5.69
C ARG A 45 0.74 6.38 -5.16
N LEU A 46 -0.04 5.31 -5.02
CA LEU A 46 -1.38 5.35 -4.42
C LEU A 46 -1.33 5.85 -2.97
N LYS A 47 -0.41 5.33 -2.16
CA LYS A 47 -0.21 5.78 -0.77
C LYS A 47 0.25 7.24 -0.69
N GLN A 48 1.01 7.73 -1.67
CA GLN A 48 1.38 9.15 -1.74
C GLN A 48 0.19 10.05 -2.09
N LYS A 49 -0.68 9.63 -3.02
CA LYS A 49 -1.88 10.39 -3.40
C LYS A 49 -2.93 10.42 -2.29
N GLY A 50 -3.15 9.30 -1.60
CA GLY A 50 -4.07 9.18 -0.45
C GLY A 50 -3.61 9.98 0.77
N ARG A 51 -2.30 10.25 0.89
CA ARG A 51 -1.76 11.29 1.79
C ARG A 51 -2.02 12.67 1.19
N GLY A 52 -3.29 13.01 1.02
CA GLY A 52 -3.71 14.29 0.43
C GLY A 52 -2.92 15.44 1.07
N LYS A 53 -2.51 16.41 0.25
CA LYS A 53 -1.86 17.64 0.75
C LYS A 53 -2.80 18.23 1.80
N ILE A 54 -2.42 18.18 3.07
CA ILE A 54 -3.15 18.88 4.12
C ILE A 54 -2.90 20.35 3.84
N THR A 55 -3.90 21.04 3.29
CA THR A 55 -3.90 22.48 3.14
C THR A 55 -4.07 23.07 4.53
N TRP A 56 -2.95 23.27 5.21
CA TRP A 56 -2.93 23.86 6.53
C TRP A 56 -3.38 25.33 6.45
N PRO A 57 -4.25 25.80 7.34
CA PRO A 57 -4.51 27.22 7.49
C PRO A 57 -3.20 27.99 7.61
N PRO A 58 -3.09 29.23 7.09
CA PRO A 58 -1.84 30.00 7.08
C PRO A 58 -1.17 30.10 8.47
N SER A 59 -1.96 30.16 9.55
CA SER A 59 -1.50 30.15 10.94
C SER A 59 -0.75 28.87 11.34
N PHE A 60 -1.12 27.73 10.75
CA PHE A 60 -0.55 26.42 11.06
C PHE A 60 0.67 26.06 10.21
N GLN A 61 0.93 26.81 9.14
CA GLN A 61 2.12 26.62 8.31
C GLN A 61 3.41 27.01 9.06
N LYS A 62 3.31 27.96 9.99
CA LYS A 62 4.42 28.41 10.87
C LYS A 62 4.58 27.55 12.13
N ALA A 63 3.69 26.58 12.38
CA ALA A 63 3.77 25.74 13.56
C ALA A 63 4.90 24.71 13.45
N SER A 64 5.49 24.33 14.60
CA SER A 64 6.55 23.30 14.67
C SER A 64 6.08 21.95 14.10
N PHE A 65 7.02 21.19 13.52
CA PHE A 65 6.79 19.82 13.04
C PHE A 65 6.10 18.92 14.07
N ARG A 66 6.40 19.09 15.37
CA ARG A 66 5.80 18.28 16.45
C ARG A 66 4.31 18.59 16.64
N VAL A 67 3.94 19.87 16.56
CA VAL A 67 2.55 20.34 16.61
C VAL A 67 1.78 19.90 15.36
N ARG A 68 2.38 20.05 14.18
CA ARG A 68 1.81 19.56 12.90
C ARG A 68 1.56 18.05 12.92
N ARG A 69 2.41 17.28 13.60
CA ARG A 69 2.25 15.81 13.74
C ARG A 69 1.09 15.42 14.66
N ILE A 70 0.90 16.12 15.78
CA ILE A 70 -0.21 15.87 16.71
C ILE A 70 -1.53 16.24 16.03
N PHE A 71 -1.61 17.41 15.38
CA PHE A 71 -2.81 17.84 14.66
C PHE A 71 -3.15 16.98 13.45
N ARG A 72 -2.15 16.39 12.77
CA ARG A 72 -2.41 15.41 11.72
C ARG A 72 -3.19 14.20 12.24
N ARG A 73 -2.90 13.72 13.46
CA ARG A 73 -3.67 12.64 14.09
C ARG A 73 -5.09 13.06 14.45
N MET A 74 -5.30 14.32 14.83
CA MET A 74 -6.62 14.84 15.19
C MET A 74 -7.52 15.13 13.97
N ILE A 75 -6.94 15.52 12.84
CA ILE A 75 -7.70 15.83 11.59
C ILE A 75 -8.25 14.56 10.92
N GLY A 76 -8.02 13.36 11.47
CA GLY A 76 -8.80 12.17 11.09
C GLY A 76 -8.75 11.82 9.61
N LYS A 77 -7.68 12.17 8.89
CA LYS A 77 -7.40 11.61 7.55
C LYS A 77 -6.79 10.22 7.65
N ASP A 78 -7.26 9.43 8.60
CA ASP A 78 -7.19 7.98 8.51
C ASP A 78 -8.44 7.54 7.73
N GLU A 79 -8.58 8.03 6.49
CA GLU A 79 -9.35 7.22 5.57
C GLU A 79 -8.50 5.96 5.40
N PRO A 80 -8.98 4.77 5.79
CA PRO A 80 -8.25 3.56 5.51
C PRO A 80 -7.93 3.60 4.01
N PRO A 81 -6.67 3.35 3.60
CA PRO A 81 -6.37 3.30 2.18
C PRO A 81 -7.42 2.38 1.56
N ALA A 82 -8.15 2.87 0.56
CA ALA A 82 -9.22 2.13 -0.11
C ALA A 82 -8.77 0.67 -0.21
N PRO A 83 -9.55 -0.29 0.36
CA PRO A 83 -9.16 -1.69 0.43
C PRO A 83 -8.68 -2.05 -0.95
N CYS A 84 -7.40 -2.44 -1.09
CA CYS A 84 -6.67 -2.47 -2.36
C CYS A 84 -7.62 -2.82 -3.51
N ASP A 85 -8.22 -1.81 -4.16
CA ASP A 85 -9.47 -2.06 -4.87
C ASP A 85 -9.17 -2.95 -6.07
N ILE A 86 -9.49 -4.23 -5.83
CA ILE A 86 -10.13 -5.21 -6.68
C ILE A 86 -9.48 -5.39 -8.06
N LEU A 87 -8.62 -6.40 -8.18
CA LEU A 87 -8.53 -7.37 -9.30
C LEU A 87 -8.48 -6.88 -10.77
N ASN A 88 -8.47 -5.58 -11.06
CA ASN A 88 -8.63 -5.01 -12.41
C ASN A 88 -7.56 -3.97 -12.78
N ALA A 89 -6.32 -4.17 -12.32
CA ALA A 89 -5.18 -3.34 -12.74
C ALA A 89 -4.02 -4.18 -13.31
N LEU A 90 -4.36 -5.26 -13.99
CA LEU A 90 -3.56 -5.96 -14.99
C LEU A 90 -4.51 -6.37 -16.13
#